data_AF-A0A0J8V6L9-F1
#
_entry.id   AF-A0A0J8V6L9-F1
#
_cell.length_a   1.000
_cell.length_b   1.000
_cell.length_c   1.000
_cell.angle_alpha   90.00
_cell.angle_beta   90.00
_cell.angle_gamma   90.00
#
_symmetry.space_group_name_H-M   'P 1'
#
loop_
_entity.id
_entity.type
_entity.pdbx_description
1 polymer ?
#
loop_
_entity_poly.entity_id
_entity_poly.type
_entity_poly.pdbx_seq_one_letter_code
_entity_poly.pdbx_strand_id
1 'polypeptide(L)'
;MRSNTKLIGLCLISSIGLNGCGSDSDNSESNNQSEPSNLYPHIKVQNDDSAMNATSHCFNENAKFRTDHFIIGKKGNVSDDKLQEIVRIAQNTFNIDLAAYSWNTWADLNVDYTHPLEVCVIASEGSNGAGNALGFVIGPNRSGENLDNLIKHELKHTYQARLIGPTGLNDSHTWFAEAVATALSTNETASDSQLNAFITQTGMAPTQVTHDGLQQAVNLKLTDASSEYGAYNMVLRYLNTQGARTQDFWQVFKVINQIEQSCKTAHQKAINNGEMVNPIDPQSTSCSGKSDTYQSGATKWRGHIISGSIDDHIAPNTEPGISKFQAAFDYVMQPYSVTYDSLDDNAAFRNTVINGM
;
A
#
# COMPACT_ATOMS: atom_id res chain seq x y z
N MET A 1 53.52 -12.19 -3.64
CA MET A 1 52.99 -11.25 -2.64
C MET A 1 51.67 -10.71 -3.16
N ARG A 2 50.59 -10.90 -2.38
CA ARG A 2 49.29 -10.18 -2.24
C ARG A 2 48.81 -9.32 -3.44
N SER A 3 47.54 -9.33 -3.84
CA SER A 3 46.32 -9.36 -3.02
C SER A 3 45.10 -9.83 -3.81
N ASN A 4 44.32 -10.73 -3.20
CA ASN A 4 42.92 -11.01 -3.56
C ASN A 4 42.03 -9.93 -2.97
N THR A 5 41.21 -9.27 -3.78
CA THR A 5 40.11 -8.44 -3.28
C THR A 5 38.81 -9.13 -3.66
N LYS A 6 38.28 -9.91 -2.73
CA LYS A 6 36.92 -10.44 -2.80
C LYS A 6 35.96 -9.27 -2.57
N LEU A 7 35.14 -8.97 -3.58
CA LEU A 7 33.95 -8.13 -3.41
C LEU A 7 33.01 -8.89 -2.46
N ILE A 8 32.93 -8.45 -1.22
CA ILE A 8 31.92 -8.90 -0.27
C ILE A 8 30.64 -8.17 -0.67
N GLY A 9 29.68 -8.92 -1.19
CA GLY A 9 28.31 -8.45 -1.37
C GLY A 9 27.75 -8.02 -0.03
N LEU A 10 27.60 -6.71 0.15
CA LEU A 10 26.79 -6.14 1.20
C LEU A 10 25.33 -6.48 0.89
N CYS A 11 24.85 -7.59 1.44
CA CYS A 11 23.42 -7.71 1.73
C CYS A 11 23.12 -6.71 2.84
N LEU A 12 22.72 -5.50 2.47
CA LEU A 12 22.02 -4.61 3.38
C LEU A 12 20.69 -5.29 3.70
N ILE A 13 20.68 -6.03 4.79
CA ILE A 13 19.47 -6.43 5.50
C ILE A 13 18.84 -5.10 5.94
N SER A 14 17.85 -4.65 5.17
CA SER A 14 16.98 -3.54 5.52
C SER A 14 16.13 -3.97 6.70
N SER A 15 16.70 -3.87 7.90
CA SER A 15 15.98 -3.87 9.16
C SER A 15 15.25 -2.53 9.32
N ILE A 16 14.35 -2.21 8.39
CA ILE A 16 13.45 -1.07 8.50
C ILE A 16 12.28 -1.57 9.34
N GLY A 17 12.16 -1.02 10.55
CA GLY A 17 10.98 -1.23 11.37
C GLY A 17 9.75 -0.84 10.56
N LEU A 18 8.82 -1.78 10.45
CA LEU A 18 7.49 -1.53 9.93
C LEU A 18 6.84 -0.53 10.89
N ASN A 19 6.75 0.74 10.50
CA ASN A 19 5.89 1.69 11.19
C ASN A 19 4.46 1.33 10.82
N GLY A 20 3.86 0.39 11.55
CA GLY A 20 2.50 -0.07 11.28
C GLY A 20 1.46 1.02 11.51
N CYS A 21 0.34 0.93 10.79
CA CYS A 21 -0.77 1.87 10.82
C CYS A 21 -1.59 1.71 12.11
N GLY A 22 -1.06 2.19 13.23
CA GLY A 22 -1.77 2.24 14.50
C GLY A 22 -1.14 3.22 15.46
N SER A 23 -1.69 4.44 15.51
CA SER A 23 -1.46 5.30 16.66
C SER A 23 -2.21 4.72 17.84
N ASP A 24 -1.49 4.35 18.91
CA ASP A 24 -2.10 4.20 20.22
C ASP A 24 -2.66 5.57 20.62
N SER A 25 -3.97 5.75 20.50
CA SER A 25 -4.63 6.89 21.14
C SER A 25 -4.50 6.69 22.64
N ASP A 26 -3.64 7.47 23.29
CA ASP A 26 -3.44 7.51 24.74
C ASP A 26 -4.75 7.87 25.46
N ASN A 27 -5.57 6.85 25.71
CA ASN A 27 -6.51 6.85 26.83
C ASN A 27 -5.95 5.88 27.86
N SER A 28 -5.21 6.45 28.81
CA SER A 28 -4.68 5.78 29.98
C SER A 28 -5.82 5.30 30.89
N GLU A 29 -6.29 4.07 30.67
CA GLU A 29 -6.84 3.22 31.73
C GLU A 29 -6.27 1.80 31.58
N SER A 30 -5.69 1.31 32.67
CA SER A 30 -5.03 0.02 32.77
C SER A 30 -6.04 -1.13 32.81
N ASN A 31 -5.62 -2.28 32.27
CA ASN A 31 -6.27 -3.60 32.24
C ASN A 31 -7.54 -3.72 31.40
N ASN A 32 -7.39 -4.32 30.21
CA ASN A 32 -7.86 -5.70 29.97
C ASN A 32 -7.33 -6.17 28.61
N GLN A 33 -6.71 -7.35 28.56
CA GLN A 33 -6.74 -8.15 27.35
C GLN A 33 -8.23 -8.35 27.03
N SER A 34 -8.78 -7.49 26.16
CA SER A 34 -10.18 -7.58 25.78
C SER A 34 -10.39 -8.93 25.12
N GLU A 35 -11.26 -9.75 25.71
CA GLU A 35 -11.56 -11.09 25.23
C GLU A 35 -11.95 -11.05 23.75
N PRO A 36 -11.59 -12.08 22.94
CA PRO A 36 -11.94 -12.14 21.54
C PRO A 36 -13.44 -11.95 21.34
N SER A 37 -13.83 -11.02 20.47
CA SER A 37 -15.23 -10.84 20.11
C SER A 37 -15.61 -11.90 19.07
N ASN A 38 -16.76 -12.55 19.24
CA ASN A 38 -17.22 -13.57 18.29
C ASN A 38 -17.88 -12.90 17.05
N LEU A 39 -17.15 -11.99 16.40
CA LEU A 39 -17.61 -11.34 15.18
C LEU A 39 -17.71 -12.34 14.03
N TYR A 40 -18.77 -12.19 13.25
CA TYR A 40 -19.06 -13.01 12.06
C TYR A 40 -19.00 -14.55 12.31
N PRO A 41 -19.72 -15.08 13.32
CA PRO A 41 -19.61 -16.49 13.73
C PRO A 41 -20.10 -17.47 12.66
N HIS A 42 -20.83 -16.99 11.66
CA HIS A 42 -21.31 -17.76 10.52
C HIS A 42 -20.19 -18.08 9.51
N ILE A 43 -19.04 -17.38 9.56
CA ILE A 43 -17.88 -17.69 8.73
C ILE A 43 -17.23 -18.97 9.24
N LYS A 44 -17.21 -19.99 8.38
CA LYS A 44 -16.65 -21.30 8.69
C LYS A 44 -15.13 -21.20 8.78
N VAL A 45 -14.58 -21.66 9.90
CA VAL A 45 -13.13 -21.79 10.12
C VAL A 45 -12.81 -23.26 10.32
N GLN A 46 -11.78 -23.74 9.62
CA GLN A 46 -11.33 -25.13 9.68
C GLN A 46 -9.89 -25.18 10.17
N ASN A 47 -9.49 -26.28 10.82
CA ASN A 47 -8.07 -26.52 11.11
C ASN A 47 -7.29 -26.64 9.80
N ASP A 48 -6.08 -26.12 9.80
CA ASP A 48 -5.14 -26.19 8.69
C ASP A 48 -3.73 -26.44 9.25
N ASP A 49 -2.83 -26.95 8.42
CA ASP A 49 -1.43 -27.21 8.75
C ASP A 49 -0.48 -26.93 7.58
N SER A 50 -0.96 -26.25 6.54
CA SER A 50 -0.16 -25.88 5.37
C SER A 50 0.97 -24.93 5.76
N ALA A 51 2.12 -25.09 5.12
CA ALA A 51 3.26 -24.20 5.35
C ALA A 51 2.92 -22.79 4.85
N MET A 52 3.22 -21.78 5.67
CA MET A 52 3.12 -20.37 5.26
C MET A 52 4.21 -20.06 4.22
N ASN A 53 3.95 -19.10 3.34
CA ASN A 53 4.87 -18.74 2.27
C ASN A 53 6.23 -18.31 2.83
N ALA A 54 7.31 -18.76 2.20
CA ALA A 54 8.68 -18.47 2.58
C ALA A 54 9.03 -16.97 2.56
N THR A 55 8.27 -16.15 1.82
CA THR A 55 8.43 -14.69 1.77
C THR A 55 7.40 -13.95 2.62
N SER A 56 6.55 -14.65 3.39
CA SER A 56 5.60 -14.02 4.32
C SER A 56 6.23 -13.68 5.65
N HIS A 57 5.55 -12.85 6.44
CA HIS A 57 6.00 -12.53 7.80
C HIS A 57 5.88 -13.72 8.76
N CYS A 58 5.03 -14.72 8.45
CA CYS A 58 4.92 -15.97 9.18
C CYS A 58 5.78 -17.08 8.58
N PHE A 59 6.84 -16.73 7.81
CA PHE A 59 7.78 -17.74 7.29
C PHE A 59 8.28 -18.67 8.42
N ASN A 60 8.46 -19.94 8.09
CA ASN A 60 8.78 -21.07 8.98
C ASN A 60 7.70 -21.47 9.99
N GLU A 61 6.50 -20.88 9.92
CA GLU A 61 5.32 -21.35 10.65
C GLU A 61 4.38 -22.11 9.71
N ASN A 62 3.47 -22.89 10.30
CA ASN A 62 2.33 -23.44 9.58
C ASN A 62 1.09 -22.60 9.88
N ALA A 63 0.17 -22.58 8.92
CA ALA A 63 -1.19 -22.14 9.17
C ALA A 63 -1.79 -22.99 10.31
N LYS A 64 -2.66 -22.37 11.10
CA LYS A 64 -3.42 -23.01 12.16
C LYS A 64 -4.87 -23.20 11.74
N PHE A 65 -5.41 -22.21 11.04
CA PHE A 65 -6.77 -22.23 10.55
C PHE A 65 -6.86 -21.75 9.10
N ARG A 66 -7.96 -22.12 8.46
CA ARG A 66 -8.32 -21.75 7.10
C ARG A 66 -9.79 -21.35 6.98
N THR A 67 -10.05 -20.40 6.09
CA THR A 67 -11.35 -20.04 5.53
C THR A 67 -11.32 -20.26 4.01
N ASP A 68 -12.35 -19.83 3.26
CA ASP A 68 -12.39 -20.06 1.81
C ASP A 68 -11.23 -19.39 1.07
N HIS A 69 -10.79 -18.21 1.53
CA HIS A 69 -9.81 -17.38 0.84
C HIS A 69 -8.56 -17.07 1.68
N PHE A 70 -8.56 -17.39 2.98
CA PHE A 70 -7.45 -17.09 3.88
C PHE A 70 -6.94 -18.32 4.61
N ILE A 71 -5.63 -18.36 4.81
CA ILE A 71 -4.99 -19.13 5.88
C ILE A 71 -4.43 -18.18 6.93
N ILE A 72 -4.39 -18.62 8.19
CA ILE A 72 -3.89 -17.81 9.30
C ILE A 72 -2.86 -18.57 10.12
N GLY A 73 -1.70 -17.93 10.32
CA GLY A 73 -0.62 -18.39 11.19
C GLY A 73 -0.33 -17.38 12.31
N LYS A 74 0.56 -17.74 13.24
CA LYS A 74 0.98 -16.82 14.32
C LYS A 74 2.45 -16.93 14.64
N LYS A 75 3.03 -15.83 15.13
CA LYS A 75 4.32 -15.80 15.82
C LYS A 75 4.14 -15.24 17.23
N GLY A 76 4.65 -15.98 18.22
CA GLY A 76 4.45 -15.67 19.64
C GLY A 76 3.14 -16.23 20.21
N ASN A 77 2.81 -15.80 21.43
CA ASN A 77 1.67 -16.34 22.17
C ASN A 77 0.37 -15.59 21.83
N VAL A 78 -0.46 -16.19 20.98
CA VAL A 78 -1.78 -15.69 20.59
C VAL A 78 -2.80 -16.82 20.77
N SER A 79 -3.97 -16.56 21.35
CA SER A 79 -4.99 -17.58 21.56
C SER A 79 -5.62 -18.04 20.25
N ASP A 80 -6.09 -19.28 20.20
CA ASP A 80 -6.77 -19.83 19.01
C ASP A 80 -8.09 -19.08 18.73
N ASP A 81 -8.81 -18.67 19.77
CA ASP A 81 -10.03 -17.84 19.63
C ASP A 81 -9.72 -16.51 18.94
N LYS A 82 -8.57 -15.90 19.24
CA LYS A 82 -8.15 -14.65 18.60
C LYS A 82 -7.82 -14.84 17.13
N LEU A 83 -7.16 -15.94 16.77
CA LEU A 83 -6.91 -16.26 15.37
C LEU A 83 -8.23 -16.48 14.61
N GLN A 84 -9.18 -17.19 15.22
CA GLN A 84 -10.49 -17.39 14.60
C GLN A 84 -11.26 -16.08 14.41
N GLU A 85 -11.25 -15.18 15.40
CA GLU A 85 -11.84 -13.84 15.27
C GLU A 85 -11.23 -13.09 14.07
N ILE A 86 -9.91 -12.98 14.02
CA ILE A 86 -9.19 -12.23 12.97
C ILE A 86 -9.50 -12.80 11.58
N VAL A 87 -9.40 -14.12 11.39
CA VAL A 87 -9.60 -14.72 10.06
C VAL A 87 -11.07 -14.65 9.62
N ARG A 88 -12.03 -14.68 10.56
CA ARG A 88 -13.46 -14.47 10.24
C ARG A 88 -13.72 -13.05 9.77
N ILE A 89 -13.16 -12.06 10.46
CA ILE A 89 -13.25 -10.66 10.04
C ILE A 89 -12.65 -10.47 8.65
N ALA A 90 -11.44 -10.99 8.41
CA ALA A 90 -10.79 -10.90 7.10
C ALA A 90 -11.65 -11.50 5.99
N GLN A 91 -12.17 -12.70 6.19
CA GLN A 91 -13.02 -13.38 5.22
C GLN A 91 -14.35 -12.65 4.99
N ASN A 92 -14.98 -12.12 6.04
CA ASN A 92 -16.20 -11.33 5.92
C ASN A 92 -15.96 -10.06 5.11
N THR A 93 -14.93 -9.28 5.47
CA THR A 93 -14.55 -8.06 4.76
C THR A 93 -14.26 -8.36 3.29
N PHE A 94 -13.49 -9.41 3.02
CA PHE A 94 -13.18 -9.83 1.66
C PHE A 94 -14.44 -10.13 0.85
N ASN A 95 -15.41 -10.86 1.41
CA ASN A 95 -16.66 -11.15 0.72
C ASN A 95 -17.49 -9.89 0.43
N ILE A 96 -17.55 -8.96 1.38
CA ILE A 96 -18.25 -7.67 1.20
C ILE A 96 -17.59 -6.85 0.10
N ASP A 97 -16.25 -6.77 0.10
CA ASP A 97 -15.49 -5.98 -0.86
C ASP A 97 -15.59 -6.53 -2.29
N LEU A 98 -15.51 -7.85 -2.47
CA LEU A 98 -15.72 -8.46 -3.79
C LEU A 98 -17.09 -8.09 -4.37
N ALA A 99 -18.13 -8.13 -3.55
CA ALA A 99 -19.47 -7.72 -3.97
C ALA A 99 -19.54 -6.22 -4.28
N ALA A 100 -19.00 -5.38 -3.39
CA ALA A 100 -19.02 -3.93 -3.51
C ALA A 100 -18.28 -3.42 -4.76
N TYR A 101 -17.13 -4.03 -5.10
CA TYR A 101 -16.33 -3.64 -6.26
C TYR A 101 -16.61 -4.49 -7.50
N SER A 102 -17.53 -5.46 -7.40
CA SER A 102 -17.85 -6.42 -8.47
C SER A 102 -16.61 -7.15 -9.00
N TRP A 103 -15.73 -7.56 -8.08
CA TRP A 103 -14.49 -8.25 -8.40
C TRP A 103 -14.65 -9.77 -8.35
N ASN A 104 -13.87 -10.44 -9.18
CA ASN A 104 -13.65 -11.87 -9.13
C ASN A 104 -12.36 -12.19 -8.38
N THR A 105 -12.42 -13.07 -7.39
CA THR A 105 -11.28 -13.45 -6.55
C THR A 105 -10.07 -13.91 -7.35
N TRP A 106 -10.30 -14.74 -8.35
CA TRP A 106 -9.25 -15.29 -9.19
C TRP A 106 -8.79 -14.28 -10.25
N ALA A 107 -9.71 -13.74 -11.05
CA ALA A 107 -9.34 -12.92 -12.21
C ALA A 107 -8.81 -11.54 -11.83
N ASP A 108 -9.33 -10.91 -10.77
CA ASP A 108 -8.89 -9.58 -10.33
C ASP A 108 -7.78 -9.65 -9.28
N LEU A 109 -7.83 -10.64 -8.37
CA LEU A 109 -6.93 -10.72 -7.22
C LEU A 109 -6.02 -11.94 -7.23
N ASN A 110 -6.13 -12.90 -8.15
CA ASN A 110 -5.33 -14.14 -8.17
C ASN A 110 -5.41 -14.93 -6.85
N VAL A 111 -6.60 -14.97 -6.23
CA VAL A 111 -6.88 -15.70 -4.99
C VAL A 111 -7.79 -16.87 -5.30
N ASP A 112 -7.34 -18.06 -4.92
CA ASP A 112 -8.14 -19.28 -4.96
C ASP A 112 -7.82 -20.16 -3.75
N TYR A 113 -8.42 -21.35 -3.67
CA TYR A 113 -8.19 -22.26 -2.57
C TYR A 113 -6.72 -22.74 -2.46
N THR A 114 -6.03 -22.92 -3.59
CA THR A 114 -4.61 -23.32 -3.66
C THR A 114 -3.64 -22.17 -3.45
N HIS A 115 -4.09 -20.93 -3.65
CA HIS A 115 -3.34 -19.69 -3.49
C HIS A 115 -4.12 -18.74 -2.55
N PRO A 116 -4.30 -19.13 -1.26
CA PRO A 116 -5.01 -18.30 -0.30
C PRO A 116 -4.19 -17.04 0.04
N LEU A 117 -4.87 -16.03 0.59
CA LEU A 117 -4.22 -14.92 1.27
C LEU A 117 -3.75 -15.36 2.66
N GLU A 118 -2.62 -14.81 3.09
CA GLU A 118 -2.00 -15.16 4.37
C GLU A 118 -2.25 -14.07 5.42
N VAL A 119 -2.85 -14.47 6.54
CA VAL A 119 -2.92 -13.63 7.74
C VAL A 119 -1.84 -14.08 8.71
N CYS A 120 -0.93 -13.18 9.05
CA CYS A 120 0.11 -13.46 10.04
C CYS A 120 -0.14 -12.65 11.31
N VAL A 121 -0.48 -13.33 12.41
CA VAL A 121 -0.69 -12.66 13.69
C VAL A 121 0.59 -12.68 14.51
N ILE A 122 1.21 -11.52 14.72
CA ILE A 122 2.49 -11.40 15.41
C ILE A 122 2.26 -10.68 16.73
N ALA A 123 2.56 -11.35 17.85
CA ALA A 123 2.32 -10.79 19.18
C ALA A 123 3.04 -9.45 19.42
N SER A 124 4.23 -9.26 18.85
CA SER A 124 5.02 -8.03 18.99
C SER A 124 4.49 -6.83 18.21
N GLU A 125 3.58 -7.03 17.25
CA GLU A 125 2.95 -5.93 16.49
C GLU A 125 1.90 -5.19 17.33
N GLY A 126 1.49 -5.75 18.46
CA GLY A 126 0.61 -5.09 19.42
C GLY A 126 -0.74 -4.67 18.81
N SER A 127 -0.93 -3.37 18.62
CA SER A 127 -2.15 -2.76 18.03
C SER A 127 -2.01 -2.43 16.54
N ASN A 128 -0.92 -2.82 15.89
CA ASN A 128 -0.57 -2.39 14.53
C ASN A 128 -0.84 -3.46 13.48
N GLY A 129 -0.79 -3.05 12.21
CA GLY A 129 -0.90 -3.94 11.06
C GLY A 129 -0.07 -3.44 9.87
N ALA A 130 0.09 -4.32 8.88
CA ALA A 130 0.67 -4.00 7.58
C ALA A 130 0.19 -4.99 6.51
N GLY A 131 -0.38 -4.48 5.41
CA GLY A 131 -0.79 -5.27 4.25
C GLY A 131 0.25 -5.34 3.13
N ASN A 132 0.28 -6.47 2.40
CA ASN A 132 1.13 -6.69 1.23
C ASN A 132 0.46 -7.63 0.21
N ALA A 133 1.13 -7.97 -0.89
CA ALA A 133 0.53 -8.80 -1.95
C ALA A 133 0.16 -10.24 -1.51
N LEU A 134 0.75 -10.79 -0.45
CA LEU A 134 0.43 -12.13 0.05
C LEU A 134 -0.77 -12.11 1.02
N GLY A 135 -1.06 -10.98 1.64
CA GLY A 135 -2.08 -10.84 2.68
C GLY A 135 -1.66 -9.74 3.65
N PHE A 136 -1.81 -9.96 4.95
CA PHE A 136 -1.47 -8.91 5.93
C PHE A 136 -0.95 -9.48 7.25
N VAL A 137 -0.20 -8.63 7.95
CA VAL A 137 0.25 -8.83 9.32
C VAL A 137 -0.62 -8.01 10.25
N ILE A 138 -0.90 -8.56 11.43
CA ILE A 138 -1.66 -7.83 12.45
C ILE A 138 -1.23 -8.22 13.85
N GLY A 139 -1.24 -7.24 14.76
CA GLY A 139 -1.08 -7.44 16.18
C GLY A 139 -2.38 -7.85 16.88
N PRO A 140 -2.32 -8.64 17.95
CA PRO A 140 -3.52 -9.21 18.58
C PRO A 140 -4.20 -8.28 19.60
N ASN A 141 -3.69 -7.07 19.88
CA ASN A 141 -4.15 -6.28 21.02
C ASN A 141 -5.51 -5.58 20.80
N ARG A 142 -5.92 -5.35 19.55
CA ARG A 142 -7.24 -4.75 19.24
C ARG A 142 -8.36 -5.78 19.34
N SER A 143 -9.58 -5.35 19.65
CA SER A 143 -10.79 -6.18 19.64
C SER A 143 -12.00 -5.41 19.10
N GLY A 144 -13.09 -6.13 18.81
CA GLY A 144 -14.34 -5.53 18.38
C GLY A 144 -14.19 -4.69 17.12
N GLU A 145 -14.86 -3.53 17.08
CA GLU A 145 -14.86 -2.62 15.93
C GLU A 145 -13.45 -2.07 15.60
N ASN A 146 -12.59 -1.88 16.59
CA ASN A 146 -11.22 -1.40 16.36
C ASN A 146 -10.36 -2.43 15.62
N LEU A 147 -10.59 -3.73 15.89
CA LEU A 147 -9.96 -4.80 15.13
C LEU A 147 -10.59 -4.93 13.74
N ASP A 148 -11.92 -4.85 13.64
CA ASP A 148 -12.65 -4.88 12.37
C ASP A 148 -12.14 -3.81 11.40
N ASN A 149 -12.00 -2.57 11.90
CA ASN A 149 -11.49 -1.44 11.12
C ASN A 149 -10.03 -1.60 10.72
N LEU A 150 -9.16 -2.09 11.62
CA LEU A 150 -7.76 -2.37 11.27
C LEU A 150 -7.67 -3.44 10.17
N ILE A 151 -8.40 -4.54 10.29
CA ILE A 151 -8.39 -5.59 9.26
C ILE A 151 -8.94 -5.07 7.93
N LYS A 152 -9.99 -4.24 7.95
CA LYS A 152 -10.49 -3.57 6.74
C LYS A 152 -9.42 -2.72 6.07
N HIS A 153 -8.67 -1.93 6.85
CA HIS A 153 -7.57 -1.08 6.38
C HIS A 153 -6.45 -1.90 5.74
N GLU A 154 -5.90 -2.88 6.48
CA GLU A 154 -4.78 -3.68 5.99
C GLU A 154 -5.13 -4.56 4.79
N LEU A 155 -6.37 -5.02 4.72
CA LEU A 155 -6.85 -5.75 3.56
C LEU A 155 -6.93 -4.86 2.31
N LYS A 156 -7.15 -3.54 2.44
CA LYS A 156 -7.04 -2.63 1.28
C LYS A 156 -5.62 -2.57 0.77
N HIS A 157 -4.61 -2.47 1.64
CA HIS A 157 -3.20 -2.53 1.25
C HIS A 157 -2.85 -3.84 0.53
N THR A 158 -3.48 -4.95 0.93
CA THR A 158 -3.37 -6.22 0.20
C THR A 158 -3.91 -6.11 -1.23
N TYR A 159 -5.09 -5.52 -1.41
CA TYR A 159 -5.68 -5.30 -2.75
C TYR A 159 -4.82 -4.37 -3.59
N GLN A 160 -4.39 -3.25 -3.03
CA GLN A 160 -3.53 -2.27 -3.70
C GLN A 160 -2.25 -2.93 -4.20
N ALA A 161 -1.55 -3.67 -3.34
CA ALA A 161 -0.34 -4.40 -3.71
C ALA A 161 -0.59 -5.40 -4.85
N ARG A 162 -1.70 -6.15 -4.81
CA ARG A 162 -2.05 -7.10 -5.90
C ARG A 162 -2.43 -6.41 -7.20
N LEU A 163 -3.13 -5.28 -7.15
CA LEU A 163 -3.55 -4.54 -8.33
C LEU A 163 -2.38 -3.85 -9.04
N ILE A 164 -1.41 -3.33 -8.28
CA ILE A 164 -0.15 -2.77 -8.81
C ILE A 164 0.74 -3.89 -9.40
N GLY A 165 0.77 -5.05 -8.76
CA GLY A 165 1.55 -6.21 -9.23
C GLY A 165 2.85 -6.43 -8.44
N PRO A 166 3.87 -7.07 -9.03
CA PRO A 166 5.04 -7.59 -8.32
C PRO A 166 5.84 -6.55 -7.51
N THR A 167 5.82 -5.29 -7.94
CA THR A 167 6.48 -4.18 -7.24
C THR A 167 5.79 -3.81 -5.92
N GLY A 168 4.55 -4.28 -5.70
CA GLY A 168 3.76 -4.02 -4.51
C GLY A 168 3.41 -2.53 -4.37
N LEU A 169 3.21 -2.09 -3.13
CA LEU A 169 2.86 -0.70 -2.82
C LEU A 169 3.95 0.33 -3.15
N ASN A 170 5.18 -0.11 -3.42
CA ASN A 170 6.35 0.75 -3.65
C ASN A 170 6.27 1.62 -4.93
N ASP A 171 5.25 1.41 -5.77
CA ASP A 171 5.01 2.22 -6.97
C ASP A 171 3.82 3.18 -6.82
N SER A 172 3.13 3.16 -5.68
CA SER A 172 2.07 4.11 -5.35
C SER A 172 2.51 5.03 -4.23
N HIS A 173 2.20 6.32 -4.31
CA HIS A 173 2.52 7.22 -3.21
C HIS A 173 1.77 6.81 -1.94
N THR A 174 2.46 6.82 -0.80
CA THR A 174 1.97 6.53 0.55
C THR A 174 0.69 7.28 0.82
N TRP A 175 0.62 8.58 0.53
CA TRP A 175 -0.60 9.36 0.79
C TRP A 175 -1.83 8.74 0.12
N PHE A 176 -1.70 8.25 -1.12
CA PHE A 176 -2.83 7.74 -1.89
C PHE A 176 -3.21 6.33 -1.43
N ALA A 177 -2.21 5.48 -1.19
CA ALA A 177 -2.42 4.14 -0.65
C ALA A 177 -3.13 4.22 0.72
N GLU A 178 -2.63 5.06 1.62
CA GLU A 178 -3.23 5.27 2.94
C GLU A 178 -4.61 5.95 2.82
N ALA A 179 -4.76 6.99 2.00
CA ALA A 179 -6.06 7.64 1.81
C ALA A 179 -7.15 6.64 1.39
N VAL A 180 -6.84 5.78 0.41
CA VAL A 180 -7.83 4.79 -0.10
C VAL A 180 -8.13 3.75 0.97
N ALA A 181 -7.12 3.31 1.72
CA ALA A 181 -7.31 2.37 2.81
C ALA A 181 -8.17 2.97 3.93
N THR A 182 -7.88 4.20 4.36
CA THR A 182 -8.63 4.94 5.38
C THR A 182 -10.05 5.24 4.93
N ALA A 183 -10.25 5.78 3.72
CA ALA A 183 -11.57 6.15 3.19
C ALA A 183 -12.55 4.96 3.16
N LEU A 184 -12.02 3.76 2.87
CA LEU A 184 -12.79 2.54 2.69
C LEU A 184 -12.81 1.62 3.93
N SER A 185 -12.22 2.06 5.05
CA SER A 185 -12.22 1.32 6.32
C SER A 185 -12.86 2.14 7.44
N THR A 186 -12.18 3.19 7.93
CA THR A 186 -12.62 4.04 9.05
C THR A 186 -13.35 5.29 8.56
N ASN A 187 -13.07 5.72 7.33
CA ASN A 187 -13.51 6.99 6.75
C ASN A 187 -13.17 8.20 7.65
N GLU A 188 -12.05 8.12 8.36
CA GLU A 188 -11.53 9.20 9.20
C GLU A 188 -11.22 10.46 8.37
N THR A 189 -11.53 11.64 8.91
CA THR A 189 -11.29 12.92 8.22
C THR A 189 -10.58 13.92 9.10
N ALA A 190 -9.74 14.74 8.48
CA ALA A 190 -9.22 15.98 9.09
C ALA A 190 -10.17 17.17 8.82
N SER A 191 -10.27 18.06 9.79
CA SER A 191 -10.86 19.40 9.61
C SER A 191 -9.92 20.34 8.85
N ASP A 192 -10.44 21.47 8.34
CA ASP A 192 -9.62 22.48 7.67
C ASP A 192 -8.48 23.00 8.56
N SER A 193 -8.71 23.13 9.87
CA SER A 193 -7.67 23.54 10.81
C SER A 193 -6.57 22.49 10.93
N GLN A 194 -6.92 21.20 10.91
CA GLN A 194 -5.95 20.09 10.92
C GLN A 194 -5.19 20.00 9.59
N LEU A 195 -5.85 20.18 8.44
CA LEU A 195 -5.19 20.24 7.13
C LEU A 195 -4.21 21.42 7.06
N ASN A 196 -4.62 22.59 7.55
CA ASN A 196 -3.76 23.76 7.63
C ASN A 196 -2.57 23.55 8.58
N ALA A 197 -2.81 22.89 9.71
CA ALA A 197 -1.77 22.54 10.67
C ALA A 197 -0.77 21.55 10.07
N PHE A 198 -1.22 20.51 9.36
CA PHE A 198 -0.38 19.57 8.62
C PHE A 198 0.58 20.34 7.70
N ILE A 199 0.05 21.16 6.79
CA ILE A 199 0.86 21.90 5.81
C ILE A 199 1.84 22.85 6.51
N THR A 200 1.41 23.51 7.59
CA THR A 200 2.26 24.46 8.33
C THR A 200 3.42 23.77 9.03
N GLN A 201 3.19 22.57 9.57
CA GLN A 201 4.20 21.80 10.31
C GLN A 201 5.17 21.06 9.38
N THR A 202 4.64 20.44 8.33
CA THR A 202 5.46 19.63 7.40
C THR A 202 6.17 20.50 6.36
N GLY A 203 5.55 21.61 5.97
CA GLY A 203 5.91 22.43 4.82
C GLY A 203 5.37 21.87 3.49
N MET A 204 4.48 20.87 3.54
CA MET A 204 4.08 20.06 2.39
C MET A 204 2.57 19.83 2.34
N ALA A 205 2.03 19.68 1.13
CA ALA A 205 0.66 19.22 0.93
C ALA A 205 0.59 17.71 1.26
N PRO A 206 -0.57 17.19 1.69
CA PRO A 206 -0.71 15.76 2.00
C PRO A 206 -0.32 14.85 0.83
N THR A 207 -0.52 15.29 -0.41
CA THR A 207 -0.17 14.49 -1.60
C THR A 207 1.33 14.37 -1.85
N GLN A 208 2.16 15.22 -1.25
CA GLN A 208 3.60 15.17 -1.48
C GLN A 208 4.28 13.99 -0.77
N VAL A 209 3.54 13.21 0.04
CA VAL A 209 4.11 12.09 0.80
C VAL A 209 4.24 10.83 -0.06
N THR A 210 5.49 10.46 -0.36
CA THR A 210 5.85 9.38 -1.27
C THR A 210 6.03 8.04 -0.58
N HIS A 211 7.15 7.76 0.08
CA HIS A 211 7.44 6.50 0.79
C HIS A 211 8.19 6.74 2.11
N ASP A 212 8.39 5.68 2.89
CA ASP A 212 9.02 5.61 4.22
C ASP A 212 9.98 6.75 4.58
N GLY A 213 10.92 7.14 3.71
CA GLY A 213 11.85 8.23 3.98
C GLY A 213 11.14 9.58 4.21
N LEU A 214 10.17 9.94 3.38
CA LEU A 214 9.40 11.16 3.51
C LEU A 214 8.29 11.02 4.56
N GLN A 215 7.64 9.87 4.62
CA GLN A 215 6.62 9.58 5.65
C GLN A 215 7.20 9.67 7.06
N GLN A 216 8.37 9.08 7.31
CA GLN A 216 9.08 9.20 8.58
C GLN A 216 9.42 10.65 8.91
N ALA A 217 9.87 11.43 7.92
CA ALA A 217 10.15 12.86 8.11
C ALA A 217 8.88 13.67 8.42
N VAL A 218 7.73 13.33 7.82
CA VAL A 218 6.43 13.94 8.15
C VAL A 218 6.03 13.59 9.58
N ASN A 219 6.11 12.31 9.98
CA ASN A 219 5.72 11.86 11.31
C ASN A 219 6.57 12.48 12.43
N LEU A 220 7.85 12.78 12.16
CA LEU A 220 8.70 13.51 13.10
C LEU A 220 8.35 15.00 13.24
N LYS A 221 7.67 15.58 12.25
CA LYS A 221 7.28 16.99 12.25
C LYS A 221 5.87 17.23 12.79
N LEU A 222 4.97 16.24 12.66
CA LEU A 222 3.61 16.34 13.14
C LEU A 222 3.58 16.25 14.68
N THR A 223 2.97 17.24 15.32
CA THR A 223 2.69 17.23 16.76
C THR A 223 1.63 16.19 17.13
N ASP A 224 0.78 15.84 16.17
CA ASP A 224 -0.25 14.81 16.28
C ASP A 224 -0.27 13.98 14.99
N ALA A 225 0.34 12.80 15.05
CA ALA A 225 0.44 11.89 13.91
C ALA A 225 -0.92 11.35 13.46
N SER A 226 -1.95 11.34 14.32
CA SER A 226 -3.28 10.83 13.95
C SER A 226 -3.94 11.65 12.83
N SER A 227 -3.59 12.94 12.73
CA SER A 227 -4.11 13.83 11.69
C SER A 227 -3.62 13.51 10.27
N GLU A 228 -2.57 12.69 10.12
CA GLU A 228 -1.97 12.34 8.82
C GLU A 228 -2.98 11.62 7.92
N TYR A 229 -3.55 10.50 8.39
CA TYR A 229 -4.48 9.70 7.59
C TYR A 229 -5.79 10.43 7.30
N GLY A 230 -6.29 11.19 8.28
CA GLY A 230 -7.42 12.09 8.07
C GLY A 230 -7.13 13.14 6.99
N ALA A 231 -5.90 13.67 6.92
CA ALA A 231 -5.48 14.63 5.90
C ALA A 231 -5.40 13.99 4.50
N TYR A 232 -4.86 12.77 4.41
CA TYR A 232 -4.84 11.99 3.17
C TYR A 232 -6.25 11.71 2.64
N ASN A 233 -7.16 11.26 3.50
CA ASN A 233 -8.55 10.97 3.11
C ASN A 233 -9.30 12.24 2.62
N MET A 234 -9.00 13.42 3.17
CA MET A 234 -9.62 14.66 2.70
C MET A 234 -9.32 14.96 1.22
N VAL A 235 -8.15 14.57 0.73
CA VAL A 235 -7.82 14.68 -0.70
C VAL A 235 -8.74 13.79 -1.55
N LEU A 236 -8.96 12.53 -1.14
CA LEU A 236 -9.90 11.64 -1.84
C LEU A 236 -11.34 12.13 -1.76
N ARG A 237 -11.75 12.70 -0.62
CA ARG A 237 -13.08 13.29 -0.48
C ARG A 237 -13.27 14.45 -1.44
N TYR A 238 -12.27 15.30 -1.63
CA TYR A 238 -12.29 16.32 -2.67
C TYR A 238 -12.44 15.69 -4.06
N LEU A 239 -11.68 14.64 -4.40
CA LEU A 239 -11.86 13.95 -5.69
C LEU A 239 -13.28 13.41 -5.87
N ASN A 240 -13.90 12.89 -4.80
CA ASN A 240 -15.30 12.46 -4.83
C ASN A 240 -16.25 13.64 -5.09
N THR A 241 -16.00 14.84 -4.57
CA THR A 241 -16.82 16.03 -4.90
C THR A 241 -16.65 16.47 -6.35
N GLN A 242 -15.51 16.17 -6.98
CA GLN A 242 -15.29 16.34 -8.42
C GLN A 242 -15.93 15.23 -9.28
N GLY A 243 -16.55 14.22 -8.65
CA GLY A 243 -17.26 13.14 -9.33
C GLY A 243 -16.45 11.84 -9.49
N ALA A 244 -15.23 11.78 -8.98
CA ALA A 244 -14.49 10.51 -8.91
C ALA A 244 -15.25 9.52 -8.01
N ARG A 245 -15.11 8.22 -8.32
CA ARG A 245 -15.75 7.13 -7.59
C ARG A 245 -14.69 6.19 -7.03
N THR A 246 -15.09 5.34 -6.08
CA THR A 246 -14.24 4.28 -5.54
C THR A 246 -13.58 3.41 -6.61
N GLN A 247 -14.31 3.11 -7.70
CA GLN A 247 -13.77 2.34 -8.82
C GLN A 247 -12.62 3.06 -9.53
N ASP A 248 -12.65 4.39 -9.59
CA ASP A 248 -11.58 5.19 -10.21
C ASP A 248 -10.31 5.13 -9.35
N PHE A 249 -10.43 5.17 -8.02
CA PHE A 249 -9.27 5.01 -7.12
C PHE A 249 -8.61 3.64 -7.30
N TRP A 250 -9.40 2.57 -7.40
CA TRP A 250 -8.87 1.25 -7.74
C TRP A 250 -8.26 1.19 -9.15
N GLN A 251 -8.83 1.94 -10.10
CA GLN A 251 -8.33 2.01 -11.45
C GLN A 251 -6.94 2.66 -11.52
N VAL A 252 -6.62 3.62 -10.64
CA VAL A 252 -5.26 4.19 -10.55
C VAL A 252 -4.24 3.07 -10.31
N PHE A 253 -4.43 2.22 -9.30
CA PHE A 253 -3.54 1.08 -9.02
C PHE A 253 -3.43 0.11 -10.21
N LYS A 254 -4.55 -0.19 -10.87
CA LYS A 254 -4.56 -1.04 -12.08
C LYS A 254 -3.77 -0.42 -13.24
N VAL A 255 -3.84 0.91 -13.41
CA VAL A 255 -3.11 1.60 -14.48
C VAL A 255 -1.61 1.67 -14.20
N ILE A 256 -1.19 1.78 -12.93
CA ILE A 256 0.24 1.66 -12.56
C ILE A 256 0.81 0.34 -13.09
N ASN A 257 0.10 -0.78 -12.86
CA ASN A 257 0.52 -2.09 -13.39
C ASN A 257 0.54 -2.11 -14.92
N GLN A 258 -0.45 -1.52 -15.60
CA GLN A 258 -0.47 -1.45 -17.06
C GLN A 258 0.74 -0.68 -17.62
N ILE A 259 1.14 0.41 -16.96
CA ILE A 259 2.34 1.17 -17.31
C ILE A 259 3.59 0.31 -17.09
N GLU A 260 3.70 -0.37 -15.94
CA GLU A 260 4.81 -1.27 -15.63
C GLU A 260 4.95 -2.40 -16.68
N GLN A 261 3.85 -3.09 -17.03
CA GLN A 261 3.89 -4.14 -18.07
C GLN A 261 4.26 -3.59 -19.45
N SER A 262 3.82 -2.36 -19.77
CA SER A 262 4.23 -1.68 -21.00
C SER A 262 5.75 -1.43 -21.01
N CYS A 263 6.31 -0.98 -19.88
CA CYS A 263 7.75 -0.82 -19.72
C CYS A 263 8.50 -2.16 -19.83
N LYS A 264 7.98 -3.25 -19.23
CA LYS A 264 8.60 -4.58 -19.30
C LYS A 264 8.65 -5.09 -20.73
N THR A 265 7.58 -4.83 -21.48
CA THR A 265 7.52 -5.17 -22.92
C THR A 265 8.54 -4.38 -23.73
N ALA A 266 8.69 -3.08 -23.47
CA ALA A 266 9.69 -2.24 -24.14
C ALA A 266 11.12 -2.70 -23.81
N HIS A 267 11.39 -3.00 -22.54
CA HIS A 267 12.67 -3.54 -22.09
C HIS A 267 12.98 -4.89 -22.75
N GLN A 268 12.02 -5.82 -22.77
CA GLN A 268 12.22 -7.13 -23.41
C GLN A 268 12.48 -6.99 -24.90
N LYS A 269 11.84 -6.01 -25.56
CA LYS A 269 12.11 -5.70 -26.96
C LYS A 269 13.55 -5.19 -27.17
N ALA A 270 14.07 -4.35 -26.27
CA ALA A 270 15.46 -3.91 -26.31
C ALA A 270 16.43 -5.11 -26.19
N ILE A 271 16.20 -6.02 -25.24
CA ILE A 271 16.97 -7.27 -25.10
C ILE A 271 16.91 -8.09 -26.41
N ASN A 272 15.70 -8.27 -26.96
CA ASN A 272 15.50 -9.05 -28.18
C ASN A 272 16.18 -8.44 -29.41
N ASN A 273 16.37 -7.11 -29.42
CA ASN A 273 17.09 -6.39 -30.47
C ASN A 273 18.63 -6.41 -30.28
N GLY A 274 19.12 -7.07 -29.23
CA GLY A 274 20.55 -7.16 -28.93
C GLY A 274 21.13 -5.94 -28.21
N GLU A 275 20.30 -5.09 -27.62
CA GLU A 275 20.77 -3.99 -26.78
C GLU A 275 21.38 -4.55 -25.48
N MET A 276 22.53 -4.00 -25.04
CA MET A 276 23.14 -4.40 -23.77
C MET A 276 22.47 -3.69 -22.60
N VAL A 277 21.40 -4.29 -22.07
CA VAL A 277 20.67 -3.82 -20.90
C VAL A 277 20.67 -4.88 -19.79
N ASN A 278 20.48 -4.45 -18.55
CA ASN A 278 20.37 -5.37 -17.41
C ASN A 278 19.15 -6.29 -17.60
N PRO A 279 19.20 -7.57 -17.16
CA PRO A 279 18.03 -8.44 -17.22
C PRO A 279 16.82 -7.87 -16.48
N ILE A 280 15.62 -8.15 -16.98
CA ILE A 280 14.36 -7.79 -16.30
C ILE A 280 14.29 -8.55 -14.98
N ASP A 281 14.24 -7.80 -13.87
CA ASP A 281 13.86 -8.36 -12.58
C ASP A 281 12.32 -8.51 -12.55
N PRO A 282 11.80 -9.73 -12.28
CA PRO A 282 10.37 -9.97 -12.16
C PRO A 282 9.66 -9.06 -11.15
N GLN A 283 10.36 -8.61 -10.10
CA GLN A 283 9.84 -7.79 -9.00
C GLN A 283 10.13 -6.29 -9.14
N SER A 284 10.96 -5.88 -10.11
CA SER A 284 11.39 -4.49 -10.27
C SER A 284 10.67 -3.74 -11.38
N THR A 285 10.84 -2.42 -11.34
CA THR A 285 10.41 -1.48 -12.37
C THR A 285 11.34 -1.56 -13.59
N SER A 286 10.74 -1.56 -14.77
CA SER A 286 11.44 -1.59 -16.06
C SER A 286 11.37 -0.27 -16.82
N CYS A 287 10.65 0.72 -16.26
CA CYS A 287 10.57 2.05 -16.84
C CYS A 287 11.91 2.78 -16.63
N SER A 288 12.35 3.50 -17.65
CA SER A 288 13.39 4.51 -17.51
C SER A 288 13.11 5.69 -18.42
N GLY A 289 13.13 6.86 -17.79
CA GLY A 289 13.03 8.15 -18.42
C GLY A 289 14.32 8.62 -19.09
N LYS A 290 15.44 7.93 -18.84
CA LYS A 290 16.73 8.26 -19.45
C LYS A 290 16.80 7.71 -20.87
N SER A 291 17.03 8.60 -21.84
CA SER A 291 17.08 8.24 -23.26
C SER A 291 18.26 7.34 -23.65
N ASP A 292 19.27 7.23 -22.80
CA ASP A 292 20.48 6.43 -23.00
C ASP A 292 20.39 5.01 -22.38
N THR A 293 19.32 4.71 -21.64
CA THR A 293 19.12 3.37 -21.04
C THR A 293 18.82 2.31 -22.10
N TYR A 294 18.10 2.70 -23.16
CA TYR A 294 17.84 1.87 -24.34
C TYR A 294 18.33 2.63 -25.58
N GLN A 295 18.90 1.95 -26.56
CA GLN A 295 19.17 2.55 -27.89
C GLN A 295 17.88 3.01 -28.57
N SER A 296 16.75 2.38 -28.23
CA SER A 296 15.40 2.79 -28.64
C SER A 296 14.85 4.04 -27.92
N GLY A 297 15.61 4.60 -26.97
CA GLY A 297 15.25 5.81 -26.22
C GLY A 297 14.50 5.53 -24.92
N ALA A 298 14.02 6.59 -24.27
CA ALA A 298 13.30 6.49 -23.00
C ALA A 298 11.98 5.72 -23.15
N THR A 299 11.55 5.04 -22.08
CA THR A 299 10.24 4.39 -22.05
C THR A 299 9.13 5.42 -22.12
N LYS A 300 8.15 5.13 -22.97
CA LYS A 300 6.98 5.99 -23.14
C LYS A 300 5.69 5.22 -22.90
N TRP A 301 4.73 5.90 -22.30
CA TRP A 301 3.35 5.44 -22.20
C TRP A 301 2.42 6.56 -22.65
N ARG A 302 1.59 6.27 -23.66
CA ARG A 302 0.69 7.26 -24.30
C ARG A 302 1.38 8.56 -24.74
N GLY A 303 2.64 8.47 -25.15
CA GLY A 303 3.42 9.62 -25.62
C GLY A 303 4.19 10.37 -24.53
N HIS A 304 3.91 10.13 -23.25
CA HIS A 304 4.67 10.70 -22.13
C HIS A 304 5.90 9.85 -21.82
N ILE A 305 7.00 10.49 -21.43
CA ILE A 305 8.18 9.80 -20.91
C ILE A 305 7.89 9.40 -19.47
N ILE A 306 8.05 8.11 -19.17
CA ILE A 306 7.79 7.56 -17.84
C ILE A 306 9.12 7.32 -17.13
N SER A 307 9.29 7.90 -15.95
CA SER A 307 10.41 7.60 -15.06
C SER A 307 10.18 6.28 -14.32
N GLY A 308 11.27 5.56 -14.06
CA GLY A 308 11.30 4.42 -13.14
C GLY A 308 11.36 4.85 -11.68
N SER A 309 11.87 6.06 -11.40
CA SER A 309 11.77 6.66 -10.07
C SER A 309 10.39 7.28 -9.84
N ILE A 310 9.88 7.11 -8.61
CA ILE A 310 8.91 8.05 -8.06
C ILE A 310 9.60 9.40 -7.92
N ASP A 311 8.93 10.47 -8.31
CA ASP A 311 9.43 11.83 -8.10
C ASP A 311 9.50 12.08 -6.59
N ASP A 312 10.70 11.99 -6.04
CA ASP A 312 10.98 12.43 -4.70
C ASP A 312 11.38 13.91 -4.77
N HIS A 313 10.48 14.79 -4.32
CA HIS A 313 10.65 16.24 -4.37
C HIS A 313 11.91 16.73 -3.63
N ILE A 314 12.51 15.89 -2.77
CA ILE A 314 13.77 16.18 -2.06
C ILE A 314 14.99 15.46 -2.67
N ALA A 315 14.81 14.57 -3.65
CA ALA A 315 15.92 13.89 -4.30
C ALA A 315 16.63 14.81 -5.30
N PRO A 316 17.97 14.94 -5.22
CA PRO A 316 18.73 15.92 -6.02
C PRO A 316 18.83 15.59 -7.51
N ASN A 317 18.38 14.40 -7.95
CA ASN A 317 18.44 13.94 -9.34
C ASN A 317 17.18 13.18 -9.70
N THR A 318 16.12 13.88 -10.10
CA THR A 318 14.94 13.24 -10.67
C THR A 318 15.26 12.68 -12.05
N GLU A 319 14.80 11.46 -12.31
CA GLU A 319 14.87 10.89 -13.64
C GLU A 319 13.96 11.69 -14.59
N PRO A 320 14.37 11.95 -15.85
CA PRO A 320 13.53 12.72 -16.77
C PRO A 320 12.17 12.06 -17.02
N GLY A 321 11.07 12.82 -16.98
CA GLY A 321 9.73 12.28 -17.24
C GLY A 321 8.80 12.50 -16.05
N ILE A 322 7.71 11.73 -16.02
CA ILE A 322 6.76 11.70 -14.90
C ILE A 322 6.74 10.29 -14.29
N SER A 323 6.49 10.22 -12.99
CA SER A 323 6.37 8.93 -12.30
C SER A 323 5.20 8.09 -12.85
N LYS A 324 5.31 6.77 -12.70
CA LYS A 324 4.21 5.83 -13.02
C LYS A 324 2.93 6.20 -12.28
N PHE A 325 3.05 6.58 -11.00
CA PHE A 325 1.91 6.98 -10.18
C PHE A 325 1.24 8.23 -10.76
N GLN A 326 2.00 9.29 -11.05
CA GLN A 326 1.46 10.52 -11.63
C GLN A 326 0.78 10.24 -12.97
N ALA A 327 1.44 9.50 -13.88
CA ALA A 327 0.87 9.15 -15.16
C ALA A 327 -0.45 8.35 -15.03
N ALA A 328 -0.52 7.43 -14.06
CA ALA A 328 -1.73 6.66 -13.78
C ALA A 328 -2.84 7.54 -13.17
N PHE A 329 -2.50 8.38 -12.21
CA PHE A 329 -3.41 9.30 -11.55
C PHE A 329 -4.01 10.27 -12.57
N ASP A 330 -3.18 10.98 -13.33
CA ASP A 330 -3.62 11.95 -14.33
C ASP A 330 -4.50 11.29 -15.40
N TYR A 331 -4.14 10.08 -15.83
CA TYR A 331 -4.94 9.35 -16.80
C TYR A 331 -6.35 9.04 -16.30
N VAL A 332 -6.47 8.60 -15.04
CA VAL A 332 -7.77 8.24 -14.46
C VAL A 332 -8.57 9.48 -14.05
N MET A 333 -7.90 10.52 -13.59
CA MET A 333 -8.53 11.75 -13.08
C MET A 333 -8.82 12.79 -14.18
N GLN A 334 -8.30 12.59 -15.40
CA GLN A 334 -8.54 13.46 -16.55
C GLN A 334 -10.03 13.85 -16.75
N PRO A 335 -11.01 12.94 -16.66
CA PRO A 335 -12.43 13.29 -16.83
C PRO A 335 -12.95 14.28 -15.79
N TYR A 336 -12.29 14.37 -14.63
CA TYR A 336 -12.66 15.23 -13.51
C TYR A 336 -11.87 16.56 -13.51
N SER A 337 -11.05 16.81 -14.54
CA SER A 337 -10.21 18.01 -14.66
C SER A 337 -9.26 18.24 -13.46
N VAL A 338 -8.86 17.15 -12.79
CA VAL A 338 -7.87 17.18 -11.71
C VAL A 338 -6.59 16.53 -12.21
N THR A 339 -5.45 17.18 -11.94
CA THR A 339 -4.11 16.61 -12.17
C THR A 339 -3.40 16.42 -10.85
N TYR A 340 -2.44 15.50 -10.82
CA TYR A 340 -1.60 15.27 -9.66
C TYR A 340 -0.85 16.55 -9.26
N ASP A 341 -0.24 17.25 -10.22
CA ASP A 341 0.46 18.52 -10.01
C ASP A 341 -0.42 19.59 -9.33
N SER A 342 -1.72 19.61 -9.63
CA SER A 342 -2.66 20.58 -9.04
C SER A 342 -2.95 20.33 -7.56
N LEU A 343 -2.75 19.08 -7.11
CA LEU A 343 -2.88 18.69 -5.71
C LEU A 343 -1.53 18.75 -4.99
N ASP A 344 -0.43 18.54 -5.71
CA ASP A 344 0.92 18.50 -5.17
C ASP A 344 1.46 19.89 -4.80
N ASP A 345 1.14 20.93 -5.58
CA ASP A 345 1.55 22.30 -5.26
C ASP A 345 0.77 22.87 -4.06
N ASN A 346 1.49 23.33 -3.03
CA ASN A 346 0.88 23.85 -1.80
C ASN A 346 -0.16 24.97 -2.02
N ALA A 347 0.09 25.89 -2.96
CA ALA A 347 -0.82 27.00 -3.21
C ALA A 347 -2.05 26.52 -4.00
N ALA A 348 -1.83 25.69 -5.02
CA ALA A 348 -2.88 25.04 -5.78
C ALA A 348 -3.75 24.17 -4.87
N PHE A 349 -3.17 23.29 -4.05
CA PHE A 349 -3.85 22.45 -3.06
C PHE A 349 -4.76 23.25 -2.15
N ARG A 350 -4.28 24.37 -1.60
CA ARG A 350 -5.09 25.23 -0.75
C ARG A 350 -6.30 25.80 -1.50
N ASN A 351 -6.09 26.20 -2.76
CA ASN A 351 -7.16 26.75 -3.59
C ASN A 351 -8.15 25.69 -4.09
N THR A 352 -7.69 24.45 -4.31
CA THR A 352 -8.49 23.36 -4.88
C THR A 352 -9.16 22.54 -3.79
N VAL A 353 -8.40 22.05 -2.81
CA VAL A 353 -8.88 21.13 -1.77
C VAL A 353 -9.43 21.85 -0.55
N ILE A 354 -8.66 22.77 0.06
CA ILE A 354 -9.08 23.40 1.32
C ILE A 354 -10.18 24.44 1.09
N ASN A 355 -10.00 25.33 0.12
CA ASN A 355 -10.96 26.41 -0.15
C ASN A 355 -12.08 26.01 -1.11
N GLY A 356 -11.95 24.87 -1.79
CA GLY A 356 -12.91 24.36 -2.77
C GLY A 356 -13.92 23.35 -2.19
N MET A 357 -13.74 22.95 -0.93
CA MET A 357 -14.72 22.23 -0.12
C MET A 357 -15.73 23.19 0.51
#